data_AF-A0A928XDW6-F1
#
_entry.id   AF-A0A928XDW6-F1
#
_cell.length_a   1.000
_cell.length_b   1.000
_cell.length_c   1.000
_cell.angle_alpha   90.00
_cell.angle_beta   90.00
_cell.angle_gamma   90.00
#
_symmetry.space_group_name_H-M   'P 1'
#
loop_
_entity.id
_entity.type
_entity.pdbx_description
1 polymer ?
#
loop_
_entity_poly.entity_id
_entity_poly.type
_entity_poly.pdbx_seq_one_letter_code
_entity_poly.pdbx_strand_id
1 'polypeptide(L)'
;MRNGPDKTVFTTGEVAQICNVSQQTIIRCFDNGRLRGYRVPGSRFRRIPLDALRVFMRENNIPLDALETGKRRVLIVDDDPHIIDMMRDLLERDGRFEVRTAGSGYDAGIQTEQFRPDLILLDYKLPDVNGNVVCKRIRSNPDYQHMRIVLVSGVADPDEVKQLIEAGADEFIRKPFAVDKLIQRVGELLELVPV
;
A
#
# COMPACT_ATOMS: atom_id res chain seq x y z
N MET A 1 -9.96 3.05 23.47
CA MET A 1 -8.99 4.09 23.03
C MET A 1 -8.77 3.87 21.54
N ARG A 2 -9.22 4.82 20.71
CA ARG A 2 -9.21 4.71 19.25
C ARG A 2 -7.79 4.95 18.73
N ASN A 3 -7.12 3.90 18.24
CA ASN A 3 -5.95 4.07 17.38
C ASN A 3 -6.48 4.47 16.00
N GLY A 4 -6.51 5.77 15.72
CA GLY A 4 -6.80 6.28 14.39
C GLY A 4 -5.55 6.27 13.50
N PRO A 5 -5.69 6.19 12.18
CA PRO A 5 -4.59 6.12 11.21
C PRO A 5 -3.76 7.42 11.06
N ASP A 6 -4.01 8.45 11.87
CA ASP A 6 -3.38 9.78 11.78
C ASP A 6 -2.31 10.06 12.85
N LYS A 7 -1.71 9.03 13.46
CA LYS A 7 -0.73 9.26 14.51
C LYS A 7 0.62 9.74 13.93
N THR A 8 0.87 11.04 14.03
CA THR A 8 2.08 11.69 13.49
C THR A 8 3.27 11.71 14.46
N VAL A 9 3.08 11.33 15.73
CA VAL A 9 4.12 11.35 16.77
C VAL A 9 4.06 10.12 17.66
N PHE A 10 5.22 9.50 17.88
CA PHE A 10 5.40 8.25 18.62
C PHE A 10 6.21 8.44 19.90
N THR A 11 5.96 7.58 20.88
CA THR A 11 6.78 7.44 22.08
C THR A 11 7.91 6.43 21.86
N THR A 12 8.95 6.45 22.71
CA THR A 12 10.03 5.45 22.62
C THR A 12 9.55 4.01 22.80
N GLY A 13 8.48 3.79 23.57
CA GLY A 13 7.90 2.46 23.75
C GLY A 13 7.18 1.97 22.50
N GLU A 14 6.43 2.85 21.84
CA GLU A 14 5.74 2.54 20.59
C GLU A 14 6.74 2.27 19.46
N VAL A 15 7.78 3.11 19.34
CA VAL A 15 8.86 2.86 18.36
C VAL A 15 9.60 1.56 18.65
N ALA A 16 9.79 1.20 19.92
CA ALA A 16 10.43 -0.05 20.28
C ALA A 16 9.60 -1.27 19.85
N GLN A 17 8.28 -1.19 20.00
CA GLN A 17 7.35 -2.22 19.50
C GLN A 17 7.39 -2.30 17.97
N ILE A 18 7.32 -1.17 17.27
CA ILE A 18 7.37 -1.09 15.80
C ILE A 18 8.67 -1.67 15.26
N CYS A 19 9.82 -1.31 15.83
CA CYS A 19 11.11 -1.78 15.37
C CYS A 19 11.51 -3.16 15.94
N ASN A 20 10.65 -3.81 16.73
CA ASN A 20 10.92 -5.07 17.43
C ASN A 20 12.25 -5.07 18.21
N VAL A 21 12.50 -4.01 18.99
CA VAL A 21 13.71 -3.84 19.81
C VAL A 21 13.35 -3.41 21.23
N SER A 22 14.34 -3.42 22.14
CA SER A 22 14.13 -2.88 23.48
C SER A 22 13.88 -1.37 23.46
N GLN A 23 13.05 -0.87 24.38
CA GLN A 23 12.87 0.57 24.59
C GLN A 23 14.19 1.29 24.91
N GLN A 24 15.12 0.62 25.58
CA GLN A 24 16.46 1.16 25.87
C GLN A 24 17.28 1.39 24.59
N THR A 25 17.16 0.52 23.59
CA THR A 25 17.80 0.69 22.28
C THR A 25 17.32 1.97 21.61
N ILE A 26 16.01 2.19 21.57
CA ILE A 26 15.42 3.42 20.98
C ILE A 26 15.83 4.66 21.77
N ILE A 27 15.84 4.60 23.10
CA ILE A 27 16.31 5.70 23.96
C ILE A 27 17.76 6.05 23.63
N ARG A 28 18.64 5.04 23.50
CA ARG A 28 20.06 5.24 23.16
C ARG A 28 20.24 5.83 21.76
N CYS A 29 19.48 5.35 20.78
CA CYS A 29 19.49 5.91 19.42
C CYS A 29 19.04 7.37 19.41
N PHE A 30 18.03 7.73 20.20
CA PHE A 30 17.56 9.11 20.34
C PHE A 30 18.61 9.99 21.02
N ASP A 31 19.14 9.55 22.16
CA ASP A 31 20.07 10.35 22.97
C ASP A 31 21.42 10.56 22.26
N ASN A 32 21.83 9.61 21.42
CA ASN A 32 23.03 9.74 20.57
C ASN A 32 22.76 10.44 19.23
N GLY A 33 21.55 10.98 19.02
CA GLY A 33 21.19 11.74 17.82
C GLY A 33 20.94 10.92 16.56
N ARG A 34 20.98 9.58 16.62
CA ARG A 34 20.65 8.68 15.50
C ARG A 34 19.17 8.65 15.17
N LEU A 35 18.30 8.87 16.17
CA LEU A 35 16.85 8.99 15.99
C LEU A 35 16.39 10.40 16.38
N ARG A 36 15.94 11.18 15.40
CA ARG A 36 15.53 12.57 15.63
C ARG A 36 14.18 12.66 16.33
N GLY A 37 14.02 13.73 17.11
CA GLY A 37 12.75 14.10 17.73
C GLY A 37 12.98 15.13 18.84
N TYR A 38 12.02 15.27 19.75
CA TYR A 38 12.08 16.28 20.81
C TYR A 38 11.71 15.70 22.17
N ARG A 39 12.16 16.38 23.23
CA ARG A 39 11.72 16.10 24.61
C ARG A 39 10.58 17.03 24.96
N VAL A 40 9.61 16.50 25.70
CA VAL A 40 8.51 17.32 26.20
C VAL A 40 9.02 18.17 27.37
N PRO A 41 8.84 19.50 27.38
CA PRO A 41 9.26 20.36 28.49
C PRO A 41 8.71 19.87 29.83
N GLY A 42 9.53 19.82 30.87
CA GLY A 42 9.13 19.34 32.20
C GLY A 42 8.94 17.83 32.32
N SER A 43 9.23 17.05 31.27
CA SER A 43 9.07 15.58 31.28
C SER A 43 10.32 14.86 30.76
N ARG A 44 10.49 13.60 31.18
CA ARG A 44 11.53 12.70 30.67
C ARG A 44 11.11 11.99 29.36
N PHE A 45 9.88 12.20 28.90
CA PHE A 45 9.37 11.55 27.70
C PHE A 45 9.94 12.18 26.42
N ARG A 46 10.35 11.30 25.51
CA ARG A 46 10.78 11.65 24.15
C ARG A 46 9.61 11.46 23.19
N ARG A 47 9.57 12.28 22.15
CA ARG A 47 8.57 12.27 21.08
C ARG A 47 9.29 12.21 19.75
N ILE A 48 8.91 11.24 18.94
CA ILE A 48 9.55 10.91 17.66
C ILE A 48 8.51 11.13 16.57
N PRO A 49 8.67 12.17 15.73
CA PRO A 49 7.79 12.38 14.57
C PRO A 49 7.86 11.22 13.59
N LEU A 50 6.76 10.95 12.87
CA LEU A 50 6.66 9.88 11.88
C LEU A 50 7.76 9.98 10.80
N ASP A 51 8.02 11.18 10.28
CA ASP A 51 9.06 11.39 9.25
C ASP A 51 10.46 11.02 9.76
N ALA A 52 10.77 11.40 11.00
CA ALA A 52 12.06 11.07 11.63
C ALA A 52 12.21 9.56 11.85
N LEU A 53 11.11 8.89 12.20
CA LEU A 53 11.08 7.45 12.36
C LEU A 53 11.22 6.70 11.03
N ARG A 54 10.53 7.16 9.98
CA ARG A 54 10.65 6.61 8.62
C ARG A 54 12.08 6.70 8.09
N VAL A 55 12.75 7.84 8.29
CA VAL A 55 14.16 8.03 7.94
C VAL A 55 15.05 7.07 8.72
N PHE A 56 14.91 7.01 10.05
CA PHE A 56 15.68 6.10 10.89
C PHE A 56 15.52 4.64 10.46
N MET A 57 14.30 4.20 10.16
CA MET A 57 14.02 2.84 9.75
C MET A 57 14.66 2.52 8.40
N ARG A 58 14.54 3.41 7.40
CA ARG A 58 15.24 3.26 6.12
C ARG A 58 16.76 3.18 6.26
N GLU A 59 17.37 4.08 7.05
CA GLU A 59 18.82 4.11 7.25
C GLU A 59 19.37 2.84 7.95
N ASN A 60 18.54 2.16 8.72
CA ASN A 60 18.93 0.97 9.47
C ASN A 60 18.36 -0.32 8.86
N ASN A 61 17.82 -0.25 7.62
CA ASN A 61 17.17 -1.37 6.92
C ASN A 61 16.07 -2.04 7.76
N ILE A 62 15.36 -1.27 8.59
CA ILE A 62 14.17 -1.71 9.32
C ILE A 62 12.96 -1.53 8.41
N PRO A 63 12.15 -2.57 8.22
CA PRO A 63 10.93 -2.48 7.45
C PRO A 63 9.91 -1.43 7.88
N LEU A 64 9.33 -0.70 6.93
CA LEU A 64 8.34 0.36 7.19
C LEU A 64 6.91 -0.16 7.36
N ASP A 65 6.65 -1.43 7.06
CA ASP A 65 5.35 -2.08 7.24
C ASP A 65 4.86 -2.00 8.69
N ALA A 66 5.77 -2.06 9.66
CA ALA A 66 5.43 -1.91 11.08
C ALA A 66 4.99 -0.48 11.47
N LEU A 67 5.28 0.55 10.66
CA LEU A 67 4.78 1.93 10.86
C LEU A 67 3.38 2.12 10.32
N GLU A 68 3.05 1.37 9.29
CA GLU A 68 1.78 1.41 8.60
C GLU A 68 0.83 0.54 9.44
N THR A 69 0.35 1.10 10.56
CA THR A 69 -0.51 0.41 11.54
C THR A 69 -1.90 0.01 11.02
N GLY A 70 -2.08 -0.07 9.70
CA GLY A 70 -3.29 -0.49 9.02
C GLY A 70 -2.97 -1.49 7.92
N LYS A 71 -3.93 -2.38 7.68
CA LYS A 71 -3.92 -3.22 6.48
C LYS A 71 -3.81 -2.32 5.24
N ARG A 72 -2.98 -2.70 4.27
CA ARG A 72 -2.92 -2.02 2.97
C ARG A 72 -4.23 -2.20 2.24
N ARG A 73 -4.79 -1.09 1.76
CA ARG A 73 -6.10 -1.07 1.12
C ARG A 73 -5.95 -1.40 -0.35
N VAL A 74 -6.47 -2.55 -0.76
CA VAL A 74 -6.42 -3.05 -2.13
C VAL A 74 -7.83 -3.06 -2.72
N LEU A 75 -8.02 -2.39 -3.85
CA LEU A 75 -9.25 -2.44 -4.62
C LEU A 75 -9.07 -3.40 -5.81
N ILE A 76 -9.86 -4.47 -5.86
CA ILE A 76 -9.92 -5.38 -7.00
C ILE A 76 -11.06 -4.94 -7.93
N VAL A 77 -10.78 -4.82 -9.22
CA VAL A 77 -11.76 -4.45 -10.24
C VAL A 77 -11.68 -5.45 -11.38
N ASP A 78 -12.69 -6.30 -11.48
CA ASP A 78 -12.80 -7.34 -12.51
C ASP A 78 -14.28 -7.67 -12.69
N ASP A 79 -14.73 -7.99 -13.89
CA ASP A 79 -16.14 -8.33 -14.14
C ASP A 79 -16.44 -9.83 -13.90
N ASP A 80 -15.41 -10.66 -13.78
CA ASP A 80 -15.54 -12.07 -13.43
C ASP A 80 -15.60 -12.25 -11.89
N PRO A 81 -16.76 -12.63 -11.31
CA PRO A 81 -16.90 -12.82 -9.88
C PRO A 81 -15.99 -13.93 -9.33
N HIS A 82 -15.63 -14.94 -10.13
CA HIS A 82 -14.74 -16.00 -9.69
C HIS A 82 -13.31 -15.49 -9.51
N ILE A 83 -12.86 -14.57 -10.38
CA ILE A 83 -11.55 -13.94 -10.26
C ILE A 83 -11.54 -13.02 -9.04
N ILE A 84 -12.60 -12.23 -8.86
CA ILE A 84 -12.76 -11.36 -7.68
C ILE A 84 -12.65 -12.18 -6.40
N ASP A 85 -13.46 -13.23 -6.26
CA ASP A 85 -13.53 -14.00 -5.01
C ASP A 85 -12.22 -14.74 -4.75
N MET A 86 -11.59 -15.30 -5.78
CA MET A 86 -10.26 -15.90 -5.68
C MET A 86 -9.21 -14.90 -5.17
N MET A 87 -9.11 -13.72 -5.80
CA MET A 87 -8.13 -12.70 -5.41
C MET A 87 -8.41 -12.16 -4.00
N ARG A 88 -9.68 -11.93 -3.66
CA ARG A 88 -10.14 -11.46 -2.35
C ARG A 88 -9.72 -12.42 -1.26
N ASP A 89 -10.08 -13.70 -1.38
CA ASP A 89 -9.75 -14.74 -0.42
C ASP A 89 -8.25 -14.81 -0.16
N LEU A 90 -7.44 -14.68 -1.22
CA LEU A 90 -5.99 -14.84 -1.14
C LEU A 90 -5.30 -13.64 -0.50
N LEU A 91 -5.70 -12.42 -0.86
CA LEU A 91 -5.20 -11.20 -0.23
C LEU A 91 -5.67 -11.06 1.23
N GLU A 92 -6.91 -11.47 1.55
CA GLU A 92 -7.40 -11.44 2.92
C GLU A 92 -6.71 -12.47 3.83
N ARG A 93 -6.36 -13.65 3.29
CA ARG A 93 -5.61 -14.70 4.01
C ARG A 93 -4.20 -14.29 4.40
N ASP A 94 -3.55 -13.45 3.58
CA ASP A 94 -2.22 -12.89 3.90
C ASP A 94 -2.29 -12.02 5.18
N GLY A 95 -3.44 -11.40 5.46
CA GLY A 95 -3.69 -10.68 6.70
C GLY A 95 -3.15 -9.25 6.73
N ARG A 96 -2.27 -8.87 5.79
CA ARG A 96 -1.75 -7.49 5.65
C ARG A 96 -2.62 -6.61 4.77
N PHE A 97 -3.61 -7.17 4.07
CA PHE A 97 -4.48 -6.43 3.15
C PHE A 97 -5.92 -6.30 3.67
N GLU A 98 -6.51 -5.14 3.40
CA GLU A 98 -7.94 -4.87 3.48
C GLU A 98 -8.43 -4.75 2.05
N VAL A 99 -9.41 -5.56 1.67
CA VAL A 99 -9.80 -5.72 0.28
C VAL A 99 -11.20 -5.18 0.05
N ARG A 100 -11.36 -4.38 -1.00
CA ARG A 100 -12.68 -4.09 -1.59
C ARG A 100 -12.70 -4.50 -3.04
N THR A 101 -13.90 -4.67 -3.56
CA THR A 101 -14.13 -5.24 -4.89
C THR A 101 -15.13 -4.40 -5.67
N ALA A 102 -14.95 -4.31 -6.98
CA ALA A 102 -15.88 -3.67 -7.91
C ALA A 102 -16.01 -4.53 -9.17
N GLY A 103 -17.23 -4.65 -9.69
CA GLY A 103 -17.52 -5.42 -10.92
C GLY A 103 -17.55 -4.58 -12.20
N SER A 104 -17.41 -3.26 -12.07
CA SER A 104 -17.52 -2.30 -13.17
C SER A 104 -16.60 -1.10 -12.93
N GLY A 105 -16.29 -0.36 -13.98
CA GLY A 105 -15.53 0.89 -13.90
C GLY A 105 -16.24 1.98 -13.12
N TYR A 106 -17.57 2.06 -13.23
CA TYR A 106 -18.38 2.96 -12.43
C TYR A 106 -18.25 2.66 -10.93
N ASP A 107 -18.43 1.40 -10.54
CA ASP A 107 -18.28 0.98 -9.15
C ASP A 107 -16.85 1.17 -8.65
N ALA A 108 -15.85 0.95 -9.51
CA ALA A 108 -14.44 1.19 -9.20
C ALA A 108 -14.19 2.67 -8.86
N GLY A 109 -14.80 3.60 -9.59
CA GLY A 109 -14.72 5.03 -9.29
C GLY A 109 -15.28 5.36 -7.89
N ILE A 110 -16.48 4.85 -7.58
CA ILE A 110 -17.11 5.03 -6.26
C ILE A 110 -16.24 4.45 -5.15
N GLN A 111 -15.76 3.21 -5.32
CA GLN A 111 -14.91 2.56 -4.32
C GLN A 111 -13.56 3.27 -4.16
N THR A 112 -12.98 3.81 -5.24
CA THR A 112 -11.74 4.60 -5.14
C THR A 112 -11.92 5.81 -4.24
N GLU A 113 -13.04 6.54 -4.36
CA GLU A 113 -13.31 7.71 -3.53
C GLU A 113 -13.61 7.36 -2.07
N GLN A 114 -14.41 6.32 -1.83
CA GLN A 114 -14.84 5.91 -0.49
C GLN A 114 -13.75 5.17 0.29
N PHE A 115 -13.02 4.29 -0.39
CA PHE A 115 -12.06 3.39 0.22
C PHE A 115 -10.67 4.02 0.31
N ARG A 116 -10.33 4.92 -0.62
CA ARG A 116 -8.99 5.50 -0.79
C ARG A 116 -7.92 4.40 -0.80
N PRO A 117 -7.92 3.51 -1.80
CA PRO A 117 -7.01 2.38 -1.84
C PRO A 117 -5.56 2.82 -2.04
N ASP A 118 -4.63 2.07 -1.46
CA ASP A 118 -3.20 2.22 -1.70
C ASP A 118 -2.79 1.58 -3.04
N LEU A 119 -3.52 0.54 -3.47
CA LEU A 119 -3.32 -0.15 -4.73
C LEU A 119 -4.65 -0.58 -5.36
N ILE A 120 -4.73 -0.49 -6.69
CA ILE A 120 -5.83 -1.03 -7.49
C ILE A 120 -5.32 -2.17 -8.40
N LEU A 121 -5.96 -3.32 -8.30
CA LEU A 121 -5.83 -4.43 -9.25
C LEU A 121 -6.96 -4.30 -10.26
N LEU A 122 -6.62 -3.88 -11.48
CA LEU A 122 -7.59 -3.45 -12.48
C LEU A 122 -7.57 -4.36 -13.69
N ASP A 123 -8.69 -4.99 -14.00
CA ASP A 123 -8.87 -5.66 -15.28
C ASP A 123 -8.90 -4.64 -16.43
N TYR A 124 -8.23 -4.98 -17.53
CA TYR A 124 -8.18 -4.08 -18.67
C TYR A 124 -9.52 -3.95 -19.41
N LYS A 125 -10.31 -5.03 -19.47
CA LYS A 125 -11.55 -5.12 -20.26
C LYS A 125 -12.76 -5.23 -19.34
N LEU A 126 -13.17 -4.11 -18.74
CA LEU A 126 -14.45 -4.03 -18.04
C LEU A 126 -15.60 -3.81 -19.04
N PRO A 127 -16.83 -4.22 -18.70
CA PRO A 127 -17.99 -4.10 -19.58
C PRO A 127 -18.36 -2.65 -19.95
N ASP A 128 -18.01 -1.69 -19.10
CA ASP A 128 -18.42 -0.27 -19.20
C ASP A 128 -17.27 0.68 -19.54
N VAL A 129 -16.01 0.33 -19.25
CA VAL A 129 -14.85 1.19 -19.50
C VAL A 129 -13.58 0.37 -19.71
N ASN A 130 -12.68 0.86 -20.55
CA ASN A 130 -11.34 0.26 -20.67
C ASN A 130 -10.43 0.72 -19.53
N GLY A 131 -9.59 -0.19 -19.02
CA GLY A 131 -8.70 0.08 -17.89
C GLY A 131 -7.74 1.26 -18.13
N ASN A 132 -7.33 1.52 -19.37
CA ASN A 132 -6.49 2.68 -19.71
C ASN A 132 -7.16 4.04 -19.40
N VAL A 133 -8.48 4.13 -19.54
CA VAL A 133 -9.25 5.34 -19.20
C VAL A 133 -9.27 5.53 -17.69
N VAL A 134 -9.43 4.44 -16.93
CA VAL A 134 -9.38 4.45 -15.47
C VAL A 134 -7.99 4.88 -14.98
N CYS A 135 -6.91 4.33 -15.56
CA CYS A 135 -5.53 4.73 -15.24
C CYS A 135 -5.32 6.24 -15.44
N LYS A 136 -5.68 6.76 -16.62
CA LYS A 136 -5.53 8.19 -16.93
C LYS A 136 -6.33 9.06 -15.97
N ARG A 137 -7.55 8.65 -15.60
CA ARG A 137 -8.40 9.39 -14.66
C ARG A 137 -7.78 9.44 -13.27
N ILE A 138 -7.28 8.31 -12.77
CA ILE A 138 -6.55 8.24 -11.50
C ILE A 138 -5.33 9.16 -11.54
N ARG A 139 -4.50 9.07 -12.58
CA ARG A 139 -3.27 9.86 -12.72
C ARG A 139 -3.52 11.35 -12.98
N SER A 140 -4.70 11.73 -13.46
CA SER A 140 -5.10 13.13 -13.59
C SER A 140 -5.45 13.77 -12.24
N ASN A 141 -5.72 12.97 -11.19
CA ASN A 141 -6.05 13.48 -9.86
C ASN A 141 -4.80 13.53 -8.96
N PRO A 142 -4.40 14.71 -8.45
CA PRO A 142 -3.29 14.85 -7.51
C PRO A 142 -3.44 14.02 -6.23
N ASP A 143 -4.68 13.80 -5.76
CA ASP A 143 -4.95 13.03 -4.56
C ASP A 143 -4.56 11.55 -4.71
N TYR A 144 -4.51 11.01 -5.92
CA TYR A 144 -4.28 9.59 -6.20
C TYR A 144 -2.90 9.30 -6.80
N GLN A 145 -1.97 10.26 -6.77
CA GLN A 145 -0.61 10.06 -7.27
C GLN A 145 0.16 8.97 -6.52
N HIS A 146 -0.15 8.76 -5.25
CA HIS A 146 0.47 7.73 -4.41
C HIS A 146 -0.10 6.33 -4.67
N MET A 147 -1.28 6.23 -5.30
CA MET A 147 -1.97 4.96 -5.50
C MET A 147 -1.28 4.15 -6.61
N ARG A 148 -0.96 2.90 -6.31
CA ARG A 148 -0.38 1.95 -7.26
C ARG A 148 -1.45 1.35 -8.16
N ILE A 149 -1.16 1.22 -9.45
CA ILE A 149 -2.08 0.64 -10.42
C ILE A 149 -1.43 -0.58 -11.05
N VAL A 150 -2.01 -1.74 -10.80
CA VAL A 150 -1.60 -3.02 -11.41
C VAL A 150 -2.67 -3.43 -12.39
N LEU A 151 -2.33 -3.48 -13.68
CA LEU A 151 -3.24 -3.97 -14.70
C LEU A 151 -3.16 -5.48 -14.81
N VAL A 152 -4.31 -6.12 -14.88
CA VAL A 152 -4.43 -7.57 -15.06
C VAL A 152 -5.18 -7.82 -16.36
N SER A 153 -4.63 -8.61 -17.29
CA SER A 153 -5.29 -8.82 -18.59
C SER A 153 -4.80 -10.08 -19.30
N GLY A 154 -5.67 -10.69 -20.11
CA GLY A 154 -5.29 -11.79 -21.02
C GLY A 154 -4.55 -11.34 -22.28
N VAL A 155 -4.44 -10.04 -22.53
CA VAL A 155 -3.74 -9.47 -23.68
C VAL A 155 -2.27 -9.89 -23.70
N ALA A 156 -1.79 -10.26 -24.88
CA ALA A 156 -0.47 -10.83 -25.09
C ALA A 156 0.47 -9.97 -25.94
N ASP A 157 -0.05 -8.89 -26.55
CA ASP A 157 0.74 -8.05 -27.46
C ASP A 157 1.63 -7.08 -26.66
N PRO A 158 2.96 -7.15 -26.83
CA PRO A 158 3.90 -6.22 -26.19
C PRO A 158 3.58 -4.74 -26.44
N ASP A 159 3.06 -4.39 -27.62
CA ASP A 159 2.73 -3.00 -27.94
C ASP A 159 1.50 -2.51 -27.17
N GLU A 160 0.50 -3.38 -26.97
CA GLU A 160 -0.64 -3.07 -26.10
C GLU A 160 -0.19 -2.91 -24.65
N VAL A 161 0.66 -3.81 -24.13
CA VAL A 161 1.21 -3.68 -22.76
C VAL A 161 1.95 -2.36 -22.58
N LYS A 162 2.76 -1.96 -23.57
CA LYS A 162 3.50 -0.69 -23.51
C LYS A 162 2.55 0.51 -23.42
N GLN A 163 1.48 0.53 -24.21
CA GLN A 163 0.48 1.60 -24.15
C GLN A 163 -0.24 1.67 -22.79
N LEU A 164 -0.41 0.52 -22.13
CA LEU A 164 -1.02 0.45 -20.80
C LEU A 164 -0.13 1.03 -19.71
N ILE A 165 1.18 0.76 -19.77
CA ILE A 165 2.16 1.39 -18.87
C ILE A 165 2.22 2.90 -19.13
N GLU A 166 2.24 3.32 -20.40
CA GLU A 166 2.20 4.74 -20.78
C GLU A 166 0.91 5.45 -20.33
N ALA A 167 -0.20 4.71 -20.20
CA ALA A 167 -1.45 5.23 -19.65
C ALA A 167 -1.40 5.45 -18.12
N GLY A 168 -0.32 5.03 -17.47
CA GLY A 168 -0.02 5.32 -16.06
C GLY A 168 -0.12 4.13 -15.11
N ALA A 169 -0.16 2.89 -15.62
CA ALA A 169 -0.03 1.69 -14.79
C ALA A 169 1.42 1.52 -14.29
N ASP A 170 1.57 1.08 -13.03
CA ASP A 170 2.87 0.79 -12.43
C ASP A 170 3.37 -0.61 -12.81
N GLU A 171 2.45 -1.55 -13.06
CA GLU A 171 2.77 -2.95 -13.35
C GLU A 171 1.69 -3.60 -14.22
N PHE A 172 2.09 -4.64 -14.97
CA PHE A 172 1.20 -5.45 -15.78
C PHE A 172 1.34 -6.94 -15.48
N ILE A 173 0.23 -7.60 -15.18
CA ILE A 173 0.15 -9.04 -14.91
C ILE A 173 -0.72 -9.71 -15.97
N ARG A 174 -0.11 -10.63 -16.73
CA ARG A 174 -0.80 -11.40 -17.76
C ARG A 174 -1.64 -12.54 -17.17
N LYS A 175 -2.89 -12.69 -17.61
CA LYS A 175 -3.75 -13.86 -17.36
C LYS A 175 -3.36 -15.02 -18.30
N PRO A 176 -3.30 -16.28 -17.84
CA PRO A 176 -3.42 -16.70 -16.43
C PRO A 176 -2.14 -16.40 -15.64
N PHE A 177 -2.29 -16.03 -14.36
CA PHE A 177 -1.18 -15.73 -13.46
C PHE A 177 -1.16 -16.70 -12.27
N ALA A 178 0.02 -16.91 -11.70
CA ALA A 178 0.15 -17.56 -10.40
C ALA A 178 -0.20 -16.55 -9.30
N VAL A 179 -1.09 -16.92 -8.38
CA VAL A 179 -1.55 -16.02 -7.31
C VAL A 179 -0.40 -15.60 -6.41
N ASP A 180 0.48 -16.52 -6.02
CA ASP A 180 1.62 -16.21 -5.15
C ASP A 180 2.50 -15.11 -5.76
N LYS A 181 2.68 -15.15 -7.09
CA LYS A 181 3.42 -14.12 -7.82
C LYS A 181 2.70 -12.78 -7.80
N LEU A 182 1.36 -12.77 -7.88
CA LEU A 182 0.58 -11.53 -7.77
C LEU A 182 0.73 -10.91 -6.38
N ILE A 183 0.58 -11.69 -5.30
CA ILE A 183 0.72 -11.19 -3.92
C ILE A 183 2.13 -10.65 -3.70
N GLN A 184 3.16 -11.37 -4.16
CA GLN A 184 4.54 -10.90 -4.06
C GLN A 184 4.72 -9.54 -4.75
N ARG A 185 4.25 -9.40 -6.00
CA ARG A 185 4.35 -8.14 -6.75
C ARG A 185 3.58 -7.00 -6.10
N VAL A 186 2.37 -7.26 -5.61
CA VAL A 186 1.57 -6.29 -4.86
C VAL A 186 2.32 -5.85 -3.59
N GLY A 187 2.93 -6.78 -2.87
CA GLY A 187 3.76 -6.48 -1.70
C GLY A 187 4.98 -5.63 -2.04
N GLU A 188 5.70 -5.96 -3.10
CA GLU A 188 6.86 -5.19 -3.59
C GLU A 188 6.47 -3.75 -3.95
N LEU A 189 5.36 -3.54 -4.68
CA LEU A 189 4.88 -2.22 -5.08
C LEU A 189 4.41 -1.34 -3.92
N LEU A 190 3.94 -1.99 -2.85
CA LEU A 190 3.50 -1.35 -1.61
C LEU A 190 4.63 -1.23 -0.56
N GLU A 191 5.87 -1.57 -0.93
CA GLU A 191 7.04 -1.56 -0.05
C GLU A 191 6.85 -2.41 1.22
N LEU A 192 6.12 -3.54 1.11
CA LEU A 192 5.91 -4.50 2.19
C LEU A 192 7.06 -5.51 2.31
N VAL A 193 7.29 -6.04 3.51
CA VAL A 193 8.31 -7.08 3.74
C VAL A 193 7.85 -8.41 3.16
N PRO A 194 8.73 -9.20 2.53
CA PRO A 194 8.41 -10.58 2.17
C PRO A 194 8.06 -11.40 3.43
N VAL A 195 6.98 -12.19 3.36
CA VAL A 195 6.59 -13.13 4.42
C VAL A 195 7.32 -14.45 4.23
#